data_AF-A0A238XV17-F1
#
_entry.id   AF-A0A238XV17-F1
#
_cell.length_a   1.000
_cell.length_b   1.000
_cell.length_c   1.000
_cell.angle_alpha   90.00
_cell.angle_beta   90.00
_cell.angle_gamma   90.00
#
_symmetry.space_group_name_H-M   'P 1'
#
loop_
_entity.id
_entity.type
_entity.pdbx_description
1 polymer ?
#
loop_
_entity_poly.entity_id
_entity_poly.type
_entity_poly.pdbx_seq_one_letter_code
_entity_poly.pdbx_strand_id
1 'polypeptide(L)'
;MRYVNLVPEEVALKAFNYFPDLKCSEASFKAIIETLSEKIGEPYSFIPSSILAYGKAGIYGWCGVCGAFNGTSAAVSVIFEGNDKKVKAVLNHLANFLLSNVQPVFLPGNVDSILRISLPSLSCSDIFLRFHKEHGVDFEDDRRKKFCRCLTYTTVFKTVEILNRSFYQA
;
A
#
# COMPACT_ATOMS: atom_id res chain seq x y z
N MET A 1 12.23 -11.08 10.71
CA MET A 1 11.40 -12.30 10.63
C MET A 1 11.76 -13.05 9.36
N ARG A 2 11.45 -14.36 9.29
CA ARG A 2 11.68 -15.15 8.08
C ARG A 2 10.79 -14.63 6.95
N TYR A 3 11.37 -14.36 5.79
CA TYR A 3 10.65 -13.96 4.58
C TYR A 3 10.73 -15.05 3.51
N VAL A 4 9.68 -15.21 2.72
CA VAL A 4 9.68 -16.02 1.50
C VAL A 4 9.23 -15.15 0.33
N ASN A 5 9.76 -15.42 -0.87
CA ASN A 5 9.36 -14.66 -2.04
C ASN A 5 7.84 -14.79 -2.26
N LEU A 6 7.20 -13.63 -2.45
CA LEU A 6 5.78 -13.53 -2.73
C LEU A 6 5.55 -13.13 -4.18
N VAL A 7 4.42 -13.52 -4.77
CA VAL A 7 4.05 -13.06 -6.11
C VAL A 7 3.43 -11.66 -5.97
N PRO A 8 4.05 -10.59 -6.52
CA PRO A 8 3.58 -9.22 -6.28
C PRO A 8 2.12 -8.98 -6.67
N GLU A 9 1.70 -9.56 -7.80
CA GLU A 9 0.35 -9.44 -8.34
C GLU A 9 -0.70 -10.06 -7.41
N GLU A 10 -0.46 -11.26 -6.89
CA GLU A 10 -1.39 -11.96 -5.99
C GLU A 10 -1.61 -11.17 -4.69
N VAL A 11 -0.53 -10.67 -4.09
CA VAL A 11 -0.60 -9.89 -2.85
C VAL A 11 -1.29 -8.55 -3.09
N ALA A 12 -0.99 -7.88 -4.20
CA ALA A 12 -1.64 -6.63 -4.57
C ALA A 12 -3.14 -6.83 -4.83
N LEU A 13 -3.52 -7.94 -5.47
CA LEU A 13 -4.92 -8.30 -5.73
C LEU A 13 -5.70 -8.54 -4.43
N LYS A 14 -5.09 -9.20 -3.43
CA LYS A 14 -5.68 -9.30 -2.08
C LYS A 14 -5.95 -7.92 -1.47
N ALA A 15 -4.97 -7.02 -1.51
CA ALA A 15 -5.14 -5.66 -0.99
C ALA A 15 -6.24 -4.89 -1.73
N PHE A 16 -6.33 -5.04 -3.05
CA PHE A 16 -7.40 -4.47 -3.86
C PHE A 16 -8.77 -5.02 -3.47
N ASN A 17 -8.87 -6.32 -3.15
CA ASN A 17 -10.12 -6.97 -2.73
C ASN A 17 -10.52 -6.62 -1.30
N TYR A 18 -9.56 -6.38 -0.40
CA TYR A 18 -9.82 -5.97 0.99
C TYR A 18 -10.19 -4.50 1.15
N PHE A 19 -9.78 -3.65 0.21
CA PHE A 19 -9.98 -2.21 0.28
C PHE A 19 -11.44 -1.75 0.52
N PRO A 20 -12.49 -2.33 -0.09
CA PRO A 20 -13.87 -1.89 0.13
C PRO A 20 -14.27 -1.88 1.60
N ASP A 21 -13.85 -2.90 2.36
CA ASP A 21 -14.20 -3.08 3.77
C ASP A 21 -13.16 -2.45 4.70
N LEU A 22 -11.88 -2.69 4.44
CA LEU A 22 -10.78 -2.36 5.37
C LEU A 22 -10.10 -1.02 5.05
N LYS A 23 -10.38 -0.46 3.86
CA LYS A 23 -9.73 0.76 3.33
C LYS A 23 -8.22 0.60 3.18
N CYS A 24 -7.57 1.65 2.68
CA CYS A 24 -6.21 1.58 2.15
C CYS A 24 -5.14 1.05 3.10
N SER A 25 -5.15 1.43 4.38
CA SER A 25 -4.06 1.08 5.30
C SER A 25 -4.13 -0.35 5.81
N GLU A 26 -5.27 -0.75 6.35
CA GLU A 26 -5.44 -2.12 6.81
C GLU A 26 -5.39 -3.10 5.64
N ALA A 27 -6.01 -2.79 4.49
CA ALA A 27 -5.95 -3.66 3.31
C ALA A 27 -4.51 -3.90 2.84
N SER A 28 -3.68 -2.86 2.77
CA SER A 28 -2.26 -2.99 2.40
C SER A 28 -1.49 -3.86 3.39
N PHE A 29 -1.67 -3.62 4.69
CA PHE A 29 -0.99 -4.36 5.74
C PHE A 29 -1.42 -5.82 5.78
N LYS A 30 -2.74 -6.06 5.81
CA LYS A 30 -3.36 -7.39 5.84
C LYS A 30 -2.87 -8.23 4.68
N ALA A 31 -2.90 -7.71 3.45
CA ALA A 31 -2.52 -8.48 2.28
C ALA A 31 -1.10 -9.07 2.37
N ILE A 32 -0.13 -8.27 2.83
CA ILE A 32 1.27 -8.71 2.96
C ILE A 32 1.42 -9.70 4.12
N ILE A 33 0.94 -9.34 5.32
CA ILE A 33 1.12 -10.15 6.53
C ILE A 33 0.35 -11.47 6.45
N GLU A 34 -0.88 -11.46 5.94
CA GLU A 34 -1.69 -12.66 5.77
C GLU A 34 -1.08 -13.60 4.72
N THR A 35 -0.54 -13.09 3.61
CA THR A 35 0.14 -13.96 2.63
C THR A 35 1.41 -14.61 3.20
N LEU A 36 2.15 -13.89 4.05
CA LEU A 36 3.28 -14.48 4.78
C LEU A 36 2.81 -15.50 5.82
N SER A 37 1.71 -15.22 6.53
CA SER A 37 1.06 -16.16 7.46
C SER A 37 0.64 -17.45 6.76
N GLU A 38 0.00 -17.37 5.59
CA GLU A 38 -0.40 -18.55 4.81
C GLU A 38 0.79 -19.41 4.36
N LYS A 39 1.93 -18.80 4.07
CA LYS A 39 3.13 -19.51 3.55
C LYS A 39 4.09 -20.00 4.64
N ILE A 40 4.17 -19.28 5.76
CA ILE A 40 5.17 -19.51 6.83
C ILE A 40 4.51 -19.92 8.14
N GLY A 41 3.30 -19.43 8.42
CA GLY A 41 2.62 -19.56 9.70
C GLY A 41 3.15 -18.54 10.71
N GLU A 42 3.67 -19.03 11.82
CA GLU A 42 4.16 -18.19 12.91
C GLU A 42 5.48 -17.48 12.52
N PRO A 43 5.70 -16.24 12.98
CA PRO A 43 4.86 -15.46 13.91
C PRO A 43 3.78 -14.60 13.22
N TYR A 44 3.67 -14.62 11.89
CA TYR A 44 2.77 -13.75 11.13
C TYR A 44 1.29 -13.98 11.45
N SER A 45 0.92 -15.23 11.75
CA SER A 45 -0.43 -15.62 12.16
C SER A 45 -0.94 -14.93 13.43
N PHE A 46 -0.05 -14.42 14.28
CA PHE A 46 -0.42 -13.75 15.53
C PHE A 46 -0.67 -12.25 15.39
N ILE A 47 -0.44 -11.68 14.20
CA ILE A 47 -0.48 -10.23 14.00
C ILE A 47 -1.86 -9.82 13.44
N PRO A 48 -2.74 -9.21 14.25
CA PRO A 48 -4.06 -8.82 13.77
C PRO A 48 -3.94 -7.62 12.82
N SER A 49 -4.59 -7.70 11.65
CA SER A 49 -4.59 -6.57 10.69
C SER A 49 -5.30 -5.33 11.22
N SER A 50 -6.27 -5.52 12.11
CA SER A 50 -7.10 -4.46 12.69
C SER A 50 -6.28 -3.41 13.45
N ILE A 51 -5.04 -3.72 13.84
CA ILE A 51 -4.11 -2.73 14.40
C ILE A 51 -3.93 -1.54 13.45
N LEU A 52 -4.14 -1.70 12.14
CA LEU A 52 -4.02 -0.67 11.10
C LEU A 52 -5.37 -0.11 10.62
N ALA A 53 -6.50 -0.48 11.24
CA ALA A 53 -7.83 0.02 10.90
C ALA A 53 -7.95 1.55 11.08
N TYR A 54 -7.20 2.11 12.04
CA TYR A 54 -7.08 3.57 12.23
C TYR A 54 -6.57 4.25 10.94
N GLY A 55 -5.71 3.56 10.19
CA GLY A 55 -5.02 3.94 8.96
C GLY A 55 -5.81 4.59 7.81
N LYS A 56 -7.14 4.51 7.80
CA LYS A 56 -7.97 4.93 6.68
C LYS A 56 -8.07 6.45 6.52
N ALA A 57 -8.21 6.91 5.27
CA ALA A 57 -8.45 8.33 4.95
C ALA A 57 -7.42 9.29 5.57
N GLY A 58 -6.14 8.92 5.58
CA GLY A 58 -5.10 9.73 6.23
C GLY A 58 -5.35 9.89 7.73
N ILE A 59 -5.84 8.78 8.27
CA ILE A 59 -6.30 8.45 9.61
C ILE A 59 -7.42 9.34 10.11
N TYR A 60 -8.58 8.73 9.88
CA TYR A 60 -9.90 9.20 10.19
C TYR A 60 -10.24 10.57 9.63
N GLY A 61 -9.69 10.87 8.44
CA GLY A 61 -10.00 12.11 7.71
C GLY A 61 -9.18 13.30 8.18
N TRP A 62 -8.18 13.10 9.05
CA TRP A 62 -7.32 14.18 9.55
C TRP A 62 -6.20 14.55 8.59
N CYS A 63 -6.35 14.22 7.31
CA CYS A 63 -5.48 14.73 6.25
C CYS A 63 -3.98 14.39 6.44
N GLY A 64 -3.68 13.28 7.12
CA GLY A 64 -2.32 12.79 7.37
C GLY A 64 -1.74 11.93 6.24
N VAL A 65 -0.87 10.99 6.57
CA VAL A 65 -0.17 10.12 5.60
C VAL A 65 -1.12 9.26 4.76
N CYS A 66 -0.76 8.99 3.50
CA CYS A 66 -1.46 8.02 2.66
C CYS A 66 -1.56 6.67 3.36
N GLY A 67 -2.80 6.19 3.57
CA GLY A 67 -3.05 4.93 4.25
C GLY A 67 -2.36 3.74 3.58
N ALA A 68 -2.34 3.69 2.24
CA ALA A 68 -1.68 2.60 1.52
C ALA A 68 -0.18 2.51 1.84
N PHE A 69 0.51 3.66 1.86
CA PHE A 69 1.92 3.77 2.22
C PHE A 69 2.15 3.47 3.71
N ASN A 70 1.26 3.92 4.60
CA ASN A 70 1.30 3.60 6.03
C ASN A 70 1.21 2.09 6.27
N GLY A 71 0.25 1.42 5.63
CA GLY A 71 0.05 -0.02 5.75
C GLY A 71 1.21 -0.86 5.26
N THR A 72 1.75 -0.53 4.08
CA THR A 72 2.96 -1.22 3.59
C THR A 72 4.17 -0.93 4.48
N SER A 73 4.29 0.29 5.01
CA SER A 73 5.39 0.64 5.93
C SER A 73 5.35 -0.16 7.22
N ALA A 74 4.17 -0.33 7.81
CA ALA A 74 3.98 -1.18 8.98
C ALA A 74 4.35 -2.64 8.68
N ALA A 75 3.95 -3.19 7.53
CA ALA A 75 4.27 -4.56 7.15
C ALA A 75 5.79 -4.76 6.96
N VAL A 76 6.46 -3.83 6.29
CA VAL A 76 7.93 -3.82 6.13
C VAL A 76 8.63 -3.76 7.50
N SER A 77 8.14 -2.94 8.42
CA SER A 77 8.67 -2.83 9.78
C SER A 77 8.56 -4.16 10.54
N VAL A 78 7.42 -4.85 10.44
CA VAL A 78 7.23 -6.20 11.01
C VAL A 78 8.24 -7.19 10.42
N ILE A 79 8.35 -7.25 9.08
CA ILE A 79 9.22 -8.21 8.38
C ILE A 79 10.68 -8.03 8.79
N PHE A 80 11.16 -6.79 8.90
CA PHE A 80 12.53 -6.49 9.31
C PHE A 80 12.72 -6.28 10.81
N GLU A 81 11.70 -6.56 11.63
CA GLU A 81 11.74 -6.41 13.09
C GLU A 81 12.21 -5.02 13.54
N GLY A 82 11.73 -3.98 12.86
CA GLY A 82 12.07 -2.59 13.16
C GLY A 82 13.51 -2.20 12.84
N ASN A 83 14.27 -3.01 12.08
CA ASN A 83 15.63 -2.67 11.69
C ASN A 83 15.65 -1.40 10.82
N ASP A 84 16.06 -0.27 11.41
CA ASP A 84 16.00 1.06 10.80
C ASP A 84 16.63 1.12 9.40
N LYS A 85 17.83 0.56 9.23
CA LYS A 85 18.55 0.59 7.94
C LYS A 85 17.77 -0.15 6.85
N LYS A 86 17.27 -1.35 7.14
CA LYS A 86 16.55 -2.18 6.17
C LYS A 86 15.17 -1.60 5.85
N VAL A 87 14.44 -1.16 6.87
CA VAL A 87 13.13 -0.51 6.71
C VAL A 87 13.29 0.77 5.87
N LYS A 88 14.21 1.67 6.25
CA LYS A 88 14.46 2.92 5.53
C LYS A 88 14.85 2.69 4.07
N ALA A 89 15.68 1.68 3.79
CA ALA A 89 16.07 1.35 2.42
C ALA A 89 14.85 0.99 1.55
N VAL A 90 13.95 0.13 2.05
CA VAL A 90 12.73 -0.27 1.33
C VAL A 90 11.77 0.91 1.17
N LEU A 91 11.53 1.68 2.23
CA LEU A 91 10.58 2.80 2.18
C LEU A 91 11.07 3.96 1.31
N ASN A 92 12.37 4.24 1.27
CA ASN A 92 12.93 5.24 0.35
C ASN A 92 12.73 4.83 -1.11
N HIS A 93 12.95 3.55 -1.44
CA HIS A 93 12.70 3.06 -2.80
C HIS A 93 11.20 3.16 -3.14
N LEU A 94 10.33 2.73 -2.24
CA LEU A 94 8.88 2.82 -2.45
C LEU A 94 8.42 4.28 -2.62
N ALA A 95 8.86 5.19 -1.76
CA ALA A 95 8.55 6.61 -1.84
C ALA A 95 9.02 7.21 -3.17
N ASN A 96 10.27 6.96 -3.55
CA ASN A 96 10.83 7.45 -4.82
C ASN A 96 10.04 6.92 -6.02
N PHE A 97 9.66 5.64 -6.02
CA PHE A 97 8.83 5.07 -7.08
C PHE A 97 7.45 5.75 -7.15
N LEU A 98 6.78 5.93 -6.02
CA LEU A 98 5.45 6.53 -5.97
C LEU A 98 5.45 7.99 -6.45
N LEU A 99 6.46 8.76 -6.04
CA LEU A 99 6.56 10.20 -6.34
C LEU A 99 7.11 10.48 -7.74
N SER A 100 7.92 9.59 -8.31
CA SER A 100 8.54 9.80 -9.64
C SER A 100 7.69 9.28 -10.80
N ASN A 101 6.54 8.65 -10.54
CA ASN A 101 5.67 8.07 -11.56
C ASN A 101 4.24 8.57 -11.44
N VAL A 102 3.54 8.64 -12.57
CA VAL A 102 2.10 8.92 -12.61
C VAL A 102 1.33 7.72 -12.05
N GLN A 103 0.58 7.93 -10.97
CA GLN A 103 -0.10 6.87 -10.23
C GLN A 103 -1.59 6.74 -10.58
N PRO A 104 -2.20 5.57 -10.36
CA PRO A 104 -1.56 4.27 -10.10
C PRO A 104 -0.81 3.74 -11.33
N VAL A 105 0.37 3.12 -11.12
CA VAL A 105 1.17 2.50 -12.19
C VAL A 105 0.67 1.11 -12.55
N PHE A 106 0.38 0.29 -11.55
CA PHE A 106 -0.08 -1.08 -11.72
C PHE A 106 -1.60 -1.16 -11.48
N LEU A 107 -2.28 -1.97 -12.29
CA LEU A 107 -3.72 -2.21 -12.20
C LEU A 107 -3.98 -3.73 -12.14
N PRO A 108 -5.04 -4.17 -11.44
CA PRO A 108 -5.49 -5.55 -11.55
C PRO A 108 -6.09 -5.80 -12.95
N GLY A 109 -6.03 -7.04 -13.42
CA GLY A 109 -6.45 -7.40 -14.79
C GLY A 109 -7.92 -7.12 -15.13
N ASN A 110 -8.78 -6.82 -14.14
CA ASN A 110 -10.18 -6.45 -14.33
C ASN A 110 -10.44 -4.92 -14.34
N VAL A 111 -9.39 -4.10 -14.41
CA VAL A 111 -9.50 -2.63 -14.47
C VAL A 111 -8.82 -2.13 -15.73
N ASP A 112 -9.62 -1.83 -16.76
CA ASP A 112 -9.11 -1.39 -18.07
C ASP A 112 -8.63 0.07 -18.06
N SER A 113 -9.29 0.95 -17.31
CA SER A 113 -8.94 2.36 -17.23
C SER A 113 -9.31 3.01 -15.89
N ILE A 114 -8.49 3.99 -15.49
CA ILE A 114 -8.67 4.80 -14.29
C ILE A 114 -8.07 6.20 -14.49
N LEU A 115 -8.61 7.18 -13.77
CA LEU A 115 -7.98 8.50 -13.66
C LEU A 115 -6.65 8.38 -12.92
N ARG A 116 -5.66 9.14 -13.37
CA ARG A 116 -4.29 9.07 -12.86
C ARG A 116 -3.79 10.47 -12.54
N ILE A 117 -2.84 10.56 -11.61
CA ILE A 117 -2.20 11.82 -11.21
C ILE A 117 -0.73 11.58 -10.85
N SER A 118 0.10 12.61 -11.01
CA SER A 118 1.41 12.65 -10.35
C SER A 118 1.22 13.00 -8.88
N LEU A 119 1.75 12.18 -7.97
CA LEU A 119 1.59 12.44 -6.54
C LEU A 119 2.47 13.62 -6.11
N PRO A 120 1.91 14.68 -5.49
CA PRO A 120 2.70 15.81 -5.00
C PRO A 120 3.51 15.46 -3.74
N SER A 121 2.99 14.55 -2.92
CA SER A 121 3.62 14.06 -1.69
C SER A 121 3.00 12.71 -1.32
N LEU A 122 3.45 12.13 -0.19
CA LEU A 122 2.83 10.93 0.40
C LEU A 122 1.71 11.28 1.41
N SER A 123 1.30 12.54 1.50
CA SER A 123 0.16 12.96 2.30
C SER A 123 -1.16 12.61 1.59
N CYS A 124 -2.11 12.06 2.32
CA CYS A 124 -3.45 11.77 1.81
C CYS A 124 -4.18 13.04 1.36
N SER A 125 -3.96 14.17 2.04
CA SER A 125 -4.59 15.45 1.69
C SER A 125 -4.04 16.02 0.41
N ASP A 126 -2.71 16.08 0.24
CA ASP A 126 -2.12 16.61 -0.99
C ASP A 126 -2.49 15.76 -2.20
N ILE A 127 -2.50 14.44 -2.04
CA ILE A 127 -2.95 13.50 -3.08
C ILE A 127 -4.41 13.78 -3.44
N PHE A 128 -5.29 13.92 -2.45
CA PHE A 128 -6.70 14.22 -2.69
C PHE A 128 -6.89 15.59 -3.36
N LEU A 129 -6.24 16.64 -2.86
CA LEU A 129 -6.33 18.00 -3.41
C LEU A 129 -5.83 18.06 -4.85
N ARG A 130 -4.74 17.34 -5.17
CA ARG A 130 -4.26 17.16 -6.55
C ARG A 130 -5.33 16.50 -7.41
N PHE A 131 -5.91 15.40 -6.93
CA PHE A 131 -6.92 14.65 -7.67
C PHE A 131 -8.20 15.47 -7.89
N HIS A 132 -8.65 16.21 -6.88
CA HIS A 132 -9.76 17.14 -6.96
C HIS A 132 -9.49 18.25 -7.98
N LYS A 133 -8.31 18.88 -7.92
CA LYS A 133 -7.95 19.98 -8.84
C LYS A 133 -7.91 19.54 -10.30
N GLU A 134 -7.44 18.32 -10.59
CA GLU A 134 -7.32 17.83 -11.96
C GLU A 134 -8.62 17.26 -12.52
N HIS A 135 -9.45 16.62 -11.68
CA HIS A 135 -10.59 15.83 -12.15
C HIS A 135 -11.94 16.33 -11.65
N GLY A 136 -11.98 17.38 -10.82
CA GLY A 136 -13.21 17.99 -10.30
C GLY A 136 -14.05 17.02 -9.47
N VAL A 137 -13.40 16.20 -8.64
CA VAL A 137 -14.07 15.13 -7.86
C VAL A 137 -14.05 15.41 -6.37
N ASP A 138 -15.14 15.08 -5.70
CA ASP A 138 -15.24 15.21 -4.24
C ASP A 138 -14.63 14.01 -3.52
N PHE A 139 -14.49 14.14 -2.20
CA PHE A 139 -13.95 13.05 -1.40
C PHE A 139 -14.82 11.80 -1.55
N GLU A 140 -16.14 11.87 -1.37
CA GLU A 140 -16.99 10.67 -1.44
C GLU A 140 -17.19 10.09 -2.84
N ASP A 141 -16.63 10.69 -3.89
CA ASP A 141 -16.75 10.25 -5.28
C ASP A 141 -16.14 8.85 -5.50
N ASP A 142 -16.87 7.99 -6.23
CA ASP A 142 -16.44 6.63 -6.54
C ASP A 142 -15.20 6.60 -7.43
N ARG A 143 -14.98 7.61 -8.28
CA ARG A 143 -13.75 7.75 -9.08
C ARG A 143 -12.53 7.93 -8.18
N ARG A 144 -12.66 8.72 -7.11
CA ARG A 144 -11.63 8.89 -6.08
C ARG A 144 -11.40 7.59 -5.31
N LYS A 145 -12.48 6.92 -4.88
CA LYS A 145 -12.39 5.62 -4.19
C LYS A 145 -11.71 4.56 -5.07
N LYS A 146 -12.06 4.48 -6.35
CA LYS A 146 -11.43 3.60 -7.35
C LYS A 146 -9.94 3.93 -7.55
N PHE A 147 -9.59 5.22 -7.62
CA PHE A 147 -8.18 5.66 -7.63
C PHE A 147 -7.43 5.20 -6.39
N CYS A 148 -7.94 5.46 -5.18
CA CYS A 148 -7.29 5.02 -3.94
C CYS A 148 -7.15 3.49 -3.85
N ARG A 149 -8.15 2.76 -4.32
CA ARG A 149 -8.13 1.29 -4.41
C ARG A 149 -7.01 0.79 -5.33
N CYS A 150 -6.84 1.40 -6.50
CA CYS A 150 -5.77 1.06 -7.43
C CYS A 150 -4.39 1.56 -6.95
N LEU A 151 -4.34 2.66 -6.21
CA LEU A 151 -3.12 3.14 -5.56
C LEU A 151 -2.67 2.17 -4.46
N THR A 152 -3.60 1.62 -3.66
CA THR A 152 -3.34 0.51 -2.72
C THR A 152 -2.73 -0.69 -3.45
N TYR A 153 -3.33 -1.12 -4.57
CA TYR A 153 -2.78 -2.20 -5.40
C TYR A 153 -1.32 -1.90 -5.84
N THR A 154 -1.08 -0.74 -6.46
CA THR A 154 0.26 -0.35 -6.93
C THR A 154 1.28 -0.31 -5.79
N THR A 155 0.87 0.20 -4.62
CA THR A 155 1.76 0.37 -3.46
C THR A 155 2.19 -0.99 -2.90
N VAL A 156 1.24 -1.93 -2.77
CA VAL A 156 1.51 -3.30 -2.33
C VAL A 156 2.35 -4.06 -3.35
N PHE A 157 1.99 -3.99 -4.63
CA PHE A 157 2.75 -4.62 -5.72
C PHE A 157 4.22 -4.21 -5.65
N LYS A 158 4.48 -2.89 -5.62
CA LYS A 158 5.85 -2.38 -5.61
C LYS A 158 6.58 -2.75 -4.32
N THR A 159 5.90 -2.72 -3.18
CA THR A 159 6.50 -3.11 -1.89
C THR A 159 6.99 -4.56 -1.93
N VAL A 160 6.17 -5.48 -2.44
CA VAL A 160 6.54 -6.90 -2.56
C VAL A 160 7.69 -7.09 -3.54
N GLU A 161 7.69 -6.39 -4.68
CA GLU A 161 8.80 -6.42 -5.62
C GLU A 161 10.13 -6.00 -4.96
N ILE A 162 10.10 -4.92 -4.16
CA ILE A 162 11.29 -4.44 -3.44
C ILE A 162 11.72 -5.47 -2.39
N LEU A 163 10.78 -5.99 -1.58
CA LEU A 163 11.08 -6.99 -0.55
C LEU A 163 11.73 -8.25 -1.14
N ASN A 164 11.17 -8.81 -2.22
CA ASN A 164 11.76 -9.96 -2.90
C ASN A 164 13.21 -9.70 -3.31
N ARG A 165 13.52 -8.51 -3.85
CA ARG A 165 14.89 -8.12 -4.23
C ARG A 165 15.80 -7.97 -3.01
N SER A 166 15.32 -7.34 -1.95
CA SER A 166 16.08 -7.10 -0.72
C SER A 166 16.46 -8.40 0.01
N PHE A 167 15.67 -9.46 -0.12
CA PHE A 167 15.97 -10.78 0.46
C PHE A 167 16.71 -11.73 -0.51
N TYR A 168 16.76 -11.43 -1.82
CA TYR A 168 17.54 -12.20 -2.79
C TYR A 168 19.02 -11.78 -2.86
N GLN A 169 19.35 -10.56 -2.40
CA GLN A 169 20.72 -10.04 -2.34
C GLN A 169 21.39 -10.23 -0.97
N ALA A 170 20.80 -11.04 -0.09
CA ALA A 170 21.27 -11.26 1.29
C ALA A 170 21.96 -12.61 1.46
#